data_AF-A0A2W7MQM8-F1
#
_entry.id   AF-A0A2W7MQM8-F1
#
_cell.length_a   1.000
_cell.length_b   1.000
_cell.length_c   1.000
_cell.angle_alpha   90.00
_cell.angle_beta   90.00
_cell.angle_gamma   90.00
#
_symmetry.space_group_name_H-M   'P 1'
#
loop_
_entity.id
_entity.type
_entity.pdbx_description
1 polymer ?
#
loop_
_entity_poly.entity_id
_entity_poly.type
_entity_poly.pdbx_seq_one_letter_code
_entity_poly.pdbx_strand_id
1 'polypeptide(L)'
;MTISWGNWDVRVYAADAWVSLASRFGAEHSVIIDRLEEFLQDREPAVRLQVAQRLQVISAVAPERMWAMGQRIAAQETSAEIVGFYLQYSMDPFSVSEPERCEAVLSIIKNRLFVDLDLDDQENEHLQDTLSGWLAQLYVGQGRALSRTWLEEWVVEPERFGGLLGRFTFNLRAAFFERYQPENTTQICAICDRAQESLALILRPAIAISAEAYGVLISDAGEADKEAAGKRFEAAEKVIHQGMNQLYFGSGAFESHGDEKPGLPNESAMAHFLADYAEILALIANTRNPATLHHLIELYGFLIPGNPIAVFETIHEILLGRGKEEGYHYESLGGSVIVEIVQRYIADHRSIFEDEDQRNRLVAILQVFSEVGWPDALKLLYDLPDLLR
;
A
#
# COMPACT_ATOMS: atom_id res chain seq x y z
N MET A 1 25.62 -5.71 -2.92
CA MET A 1 26.84 -4.84 -2.92
C MET A 1 26.42 -3.39 -3.16
N THR A 2 26.41 -2.56 -2.12
CA THR A 2 25.94 -1.17 -2.18
C THR A 2 26.87 -0.30 -3.04
N ILE A 3 26.34 0.40 -4.03
CA ILE A 3 27.14 1.30 -4.88
C ILE A 3 27.63 2.49 -4.05
N SER A 4 28.95 2.61 -3.87
CA SER A 4 29.54 3.76 -3.17
C SER A 4 29.58 4.99 -4.08
N TRP A 5 29.01 6.11 -3.61
CA TRP A 5 28.96 7.42 -4.27
C TRP A 5 30.31 8.14 -4.45
N GLY A 6 31.40 7.44 -4.14
CA GLY A 6 32.76 7.92 -4.29
C GLY A 6 33.70 6.74 -4.18
N ASN A 7 33.79 5.93 -5.24
CA ASN A 7 34.98 5.13 -5.41
C ASN A 7 36.06 6.07 -6.00
N TRP A 8 37.33 5.85 -5.70
CA TRP A 8 38.42 6.66 -6.26
C TRP A 8 38.65 6.36 -7.76
N ASP A 9 37.66 5.79 -8.46
CA ASP A 9 37.73 5.52 -9.89
C ASP A 9 37.44 6.81 -10.66
N VAL A 10 38.48 7.31 -11.31
CA VAL A 10 38.44 8.51 -12.15
C VAL A 10 37.34 8.42 -13.22
N ARG A 11 36.95 7.21 -13.64
CA ARG A 11 35.88 7.02 -14.63
C ARG A 11 34.50 7.46 -14.15
N VAL A 12 34.21 7.38 -12.85
CA VAL A 12 32.94 7.86 -12.29
C VAL A 12 32.84 9.37 -12.47
N TYR A 13 33.89 10.10 -12.08
CA TYR A 13 33.98 11.55 -12.27
C TYR A 13 33.99 11.94 -13.75
N ALA A 14 34.64 11.15 -14.60
CA ALA A 14 34.60 11.38 -16.04
C ALA A 14 33.16 11.25 -16.57
N ALA A 15 32.45 10.17 -16.24
CA ALA A 15 31.06 9.98 -16.67
C ALA A 15 30.15 11.13 -16.23
N ASP A 16 30.25 11.57 -14.96
CA ASP A 16 29.49 12.71 -14.45
C ASP A 16 29.80 14.02 -15.20
N ALA A 17 31.07 14.27 -15.53
CA ALA A 17 31.46 15.42 -16.31
C ALA A 17 30.90 15.38 -17.75
N TRP A 18 30.95 14.22 -18.42
CA TRP A 18 30.40 14.05 -19.77
C TRP A 18 28.88 14.24 -19.81
N VAL A 19 28.15 13.69 -18.82
CA VAL A 19 26.71 13.93 -18.65
C VAL A 19 26.42 15.43 -18.51
N SER A 20 27.22 16.13 -17.71
CA SER A 20 27.03 17.57 -17.48
C SER A 20 27.32 18.43 -18.71
N LEU A 21 28.16 17.95 -19.64
CA LEU A 21 28.42 18.61 -20.92
C LEU A 21 27.32 18.33 -21.96
N ALA A 22 26.63 17.20 -21.86
CA ALA A 22 25.77 16.67 -22.91
C ALA A 22 24.57 17.57 -23.24
N SER A 23 23.93 18.18 -22.22
CA SER A 23 22.78 19.08 -22.44
C SER A 23 23.15 20.34 -23.23
N ARG A 24 24.40 20.82 -23.09
CA ARG A 24 24.86 22.07 -23.71
C ARG A 24 25.55 21.86 -25.06
N PHE A 25 26.36 20.81 -25.17
CA PHE A 25 27.26 20.62 -26.31
C PHE A 25 26.94 19.38 -27.15
N GLY A 26 26.01 18.53 -26.72
CA GLY A 26 25.70 17.27 -27.41
C GLY A 26 25.14 17.45 -28.83
N ALA A 27 24.51 18.59 -29.12
CA ALA A 27 23.94 18.88 -30.44
C ALA A 27 25.02 19.14 -31.49
N GLU A 28 26.10 19.80 -31.08
CA GLU A 28 27.22 20.17 -31.96
C GLU A 28 28.29 19.07 -31.99
N HIS A 29 28.36 18.25 -30.94
CA HIS A 29 29.41 17.25 -30.74
C HIS A 29 28.81 15.88 -30.40
N SER A 30 28.45 15.11 -31.44
CA SER A 30 27.87 13.76 -31.29
C SER A 30 28.74 12.80 -30.48
N VAL A 31 30.06 13.01 -30.47
CA VAL A 31 31.03 12.24 -29.67
C VAL A 31 30.70 12.25 -28.17
N ILE A 32 30.04 13.30 -27.66
CA ILE A 32 29.58 13.34 -26.28
C ILE A 32 28.53 12.26 -26.03
N ILE A 33 27.56 12.15 -26.93
CA ILE A 33 26.48 11.16 -26.83
C ILE A 33 27.04 9.74 -27.03
N ASP A 34 27.98 9.56 -27.96
CA ASP A 34 28.66 8.28 -28.18
C ASP A 34 29.41 7.83 -26.91
N ARG A 35 30.05 8.78 -26.22
CA ARG A 35 30.76 8.51 -24.96
C ARG A 35 29.81 8.09 -23.83
N LEU A 36 28.61 8.66 -23.75
CA LEU A 36 27.59 8.24 -22.79
C LEU A 36 27.17 6.78 -23.02
N GLU A 37 27.01 6.36 -24.28
CA GLU A 37 26.72 4.95 -24.60
C GLU A 37 27.85 4.02 -24.18
N GLU A 38 29.11 4.43 -24.36
CA GLU A 38 30.27 3.66 -23.91
C GLU A 38 30.30 3.52 -22.38
N PHE A 39 30.00 4.58 -21.63
CA PHE A 39 29.94 4.52 -20.17
C PHE A 39 28.82 3.61 -19.65
N LEU A 40 27.67 3.53 -20.35
CA LEU A 40 26.61 2.57 -20.02
C LEU A 40 27.03 1.10 -20.22
N GLN A 41 28.14 0.84 -20.92
CA GLN A 41 28.72 -0.51 -21.07
C GLN A 41 29.94 -0.73 -20.15
N ASP A 42 30.26 0.22 -19.28
CA ASP A 42 31.39 0.08 -18.37
C ASP A 42 31.16 -1.10 -17.40
N ARG A 43 32.24 -1.80 -17.06
CA ARG A 43 32.20 -2.92 -16.12
C ARG A 43 31.81 -2.48 -14.71
N GLU A 44 32.19 -1.28 -14.31
CA GLU A 44 31.95 -0.73 -12.99
C GLU A 44 30.52 -0.16 -12.87
N PRO A 45 29.65 -0.71 -11.99
CA PRO A 45 28.27 -0.23 -11.83
C PRO A 45 28.20 1.25 -11.47
N ALA A 46 29.13 1.77 -10.66
CA ALA A 46 29.16 3.18 -10.28
C ALA A 46 29.34 4.13 -11.48
N VAL A 47 30.04 3.69 -12.54
CA VAL A 47 30.21 4.47 -13.78
C VAL A 47 28.92 4.46 -14.59
N ARG A 48 28.30 3.28 -14.75
CA ARG A 48 27.01 3.14 -15.45
C ARG A 48 25.91 3.97 -14.79
N LEU A 49 25.88 3.98 -13.46
CA LEU A 49 24.91 4.75 -12.65
C LEU A 49 24.94 6.25 -12.98
N GLN A 50 26.12 6.85 -13.16
CA GLN A 50 26.23 8.29 -13.44
C GLN A 50 25.47 8.71 -14.70
N VAL A 51 25.52 7.86 -15.73
CA VAL A 51 24.78 8.10 -16.98
C VAL A 51 23.33 7.70 -16.82
N ALA A 52 23.05 6.53 -16.24
CA ALA A 52 21.70 5.98 -16.13
C ALA A 52 20.75 6.88 -15.32
N GLN A 53 21.21 7.51 -14.25
CA GLN A 53 20.37 8.38 -13.40
C GLN A 53 20.17 9.80 -13.99
N ARG A 54 20.97 10.18 -14.99
CA ARG A 54 20.94 11.52 -15.60
C ARG A 54 20.70 11.48 -17.11
N LEU A 55 20.18 10.39 -17.65
CA LEU A 55 20.01 10.18 -19.08
C LEU A 55 19.02 11.18 -19.71
N GLN A 56 18.07 11.71 -18.95
CA GLN A 56 17.10 12.73 -19.41
C GLN A 56 17.75 13.99 -19.95
N VAL A 57 19.00 14.30 -19.58
CA VAL A 57 19.68 15.54 -19.99
C VAL A 57 19.91 15.64 -21.49
N ILE A 58 19.87 14.51 -22.22
CA ILE A 58 20.02 14.47 -23.68
C ILE A 58 18.70 14.44 -24.43
N SER A 59 17.55 14.51 -23.75
CA SER A 59 16.21 14.49 -24.37
C SER A 59 15.99 15.60 -25.40
N ALA A 60 16.45 16.82 -25.12
CA ALA A 60 16.30 17.96 -26.02
C ALA A 60 17.23 17.88 -27.25
N VAL A 61 18.30 17.09 -27.16
CA VAL A 61 19.39 17.07 -28.14
C VAL A 61 19.34 15.83 -29.03
N ALA A 62 19.09 14.66 -28.43
CA ALA A 62 19.08 13.36 -29.09
C ALA A 62 17.98 12.46 -28.50
N PRO A 63 16.69 12.84 -28.63
CA PRO A 63 15.57 12.15 -27.96
C PRO A 63 15.48 10.67 -28.32
N GLU A 64 15.62 10.31 -29.59
CA GLU A 64 15.56 8.91 -30.01
C GLU A 64 16.73 8.07 -29.48
N ARG A 65 17.93 8.68 -29.38
CA ARG A 65 19.09 7.99 -28.77
C ARG A 65 18.91 7.82 -27.27
N MET A 66 18.37 8.84 -26.59
CA MET A 66 18.04 8.74 -25.16
C MET A 66 17.10 7.56 -24.90
N TRP A 67 16.00 7.46 -25.64
CA TRP A 67 15.04 6.37 -25.48
C TRP A 67 15.64 5.01 -25.83
N ALA A 68 16.47 4.92 -26.88
CA ALA A 68 17.18 3.69 -27.21
C ALA A 68 18.17 3.26 -26.10
N MET A 69 18.87 4.21 -25.48
CA MET A 69 19.72 3.94 -24.31
C MET A 69 18.89 3.49 -23.11
N GLY A 70 17.78 4.15 -22.83
CA GLY A 70 16.87 3.81 -21.74
C GLY A 70 16.28 2.40 -21.87
N GLN A 71 15.83 2.03 -23.08
CA GLN A 71 15.37 0.66 -23.38
C GLN A 71 16.50 -0.36 -23.23
N ARG A 72 17.75 0.01 -23.57
CA ARG A 72 18.91 -0.87 -23.37
C ARG A 72 19.22 -1.08 -21.89
N ILE A 73 19.15 -0.03 -21.07
CA ILE A 73 19.27 -0.14 -19.61
C ILE A 73 18.19 -1.09 -19.07
N ALA A 74 16.93 -0.85 -19.42
CA ALA A 74 15.81 -1.70 -19.03
C ALA A 74 15.96 -3.17 -19.45
N ALA A 75 16.54 -3.43 -20.63
CA ALA A 75 16.68 -4.77 -21.18
C ALA A 75 17.92 -5.53 -20.69
N GLN A 76 18.99 -4.84 -20.31
CA GLN A 76 20.32 -5.45 -20.15
C GLN A 76 20.99 -5.17 -18.81
N GLU A 77 20.65 -4.09 -18.10
CA GLU A 77 21.26 -3.80 -16.81
C GLU A 77 20.89 -4.89 -15.80
N THR A 78 21.87 -5.36 -15.04
CA THR A 78 21.73 -6.42 -14.05
C THR A 78 21.65 -5.86 -12.63
N SER A 79 22.13 -4.63 -12.41
CA SER A 79 21.95 -3.94 -11.13
C SER A 79 20.53 -3.36 -11.04
N ALA A 80 19.70 -3.95 -10.17
CA ALA A 80 18.38 -3.43 -9.88
C ALA A 80 18.41 -1.99 -9.33
N GLU A 81 19.46 -1.65 -8.55
CA GLU A 81 19.68 -0.29 -8.06
C GLU A 81 19.79 0.71 -9.23
N ILE A 82 20.63 0.43 -10.25
CA ILE A 82 20.77 1.29 -11.43
C ILE A 82 19.44 1.42 -12.20
N VAL A 83 18.69 0.32 -12.33
CA VAL A 83 17.36 0.35 -12.97
C VAL A 83 16.40 1.24 -12.17
N GLY A 84 16.41 1.15 -10.84
CA GLY A 84 15.64 2.00 -9.94
C GLY A 84 15.97 3.49 -10.13
N PHE A 85 17.26 3.85 -10.09
CA PHE A 85 17.72 5.22 -10.32
C PHE A 85 17.35 5.74 -11.73
N TYR A 86 17.45 4.90 -12.76
CA TYR A 86 17.02 5.27 -14.11
C TYR A 86 15.52 5.59 -14.16
N LEU A 87 14.69 4.71 -13.59
CA LEU A 87 13.24 4.91 -13.51
C LEU A 87 12.88 6.16 -12.70
N GLN A 88 13.53 6.40 -11.57
CA GLN A 88 13.23 7.51 -10.67
C GLN A 88 13.65 8.87 -11.23
N TYR A 89 14.84 8.98 -11.82
CA TYR A 89 15.40 10.29 -12.15
C TYR A 89 15.40 10.60 -13.65
N SER A 90 15.64 9.60 -14.49
CA SER A 90 15.74 9.81 -15.93
C SER A 90 14.42 9.62 -16.65
N MET A 91 13.57 8.71 -16.19
CA MET A 91 12.28 8.48 -16.84
C MET A 91 11.16 9.38 -16.30
N ASP A 92 11.22 9.76 -15.02
CA ASP A 92 10.15 10.51 -14.33
C ASP A 92 9.69 11.80 -15.03
N PRO A 93 10.59 12.64 -15.59
CA PRO A 93 10.18 13.85 -16.32
C PRO A 93 9.26 13.58 -17.53
N PHE A 94 9.24 12.35 -18.05
CA PHE A 94 8.44 11.94 -19.20
C PHE A 94 7.14 11.24 -18.82
N SER A 95 6.86 11.09 -17.52
CA SER A 95 5.69 10.36 -16.99
C SER A 95 4.35 10.84 -17.55
N VAL A 96 4.22 12.14 -17.82
CA VAL A 96 2.99 12.76 -18.36
C VAL A 96 3.09 13.06 -19.86
N SER A 97 4.28 13.43 -20.35
CA SER A 97 4.46 13.88 -21.74
C SER A 97 4.64 12.73 -22.74
N GLU A 98 5.23 11.61 -22.34
CA GLU A 98 5.45 10.43 -23.20
C GLU A 98 5.09 9.10 -22.48
N PRO A 99 3.86 8.96 -21.93
CA PRO A 99 3.50 7.81 -21.10
C PRO A 99 3.60 6.46 -21.84
N GLU A 100 3.33 6.42 -23.14
CA GLU A 100 3.49 5.19 -23.95
C GLU A 100 4.94 4.70 -23.99
N ARG A 101 5.92 5.61 -24.02
CA ARG A 101 7.34 5.23 -24.02
C ARG A 101 7.77 4.73 -22.65
N CYS A 102 7.30 5.37 -21.58
CA CYS A 102 7.49 4.91 -20.20
C CYS A 102 6.90 3.50 -20.01
N GLU A 103 5.68 3.25 -20.47
CA GLU A 103 5.04 1.93 -20.42
C GLU A 103 5.82 0.85 -21.17
N ALA A 104 6.39 1.18 -22.33
CA ALA A 104 7.22 0.26 -23.09
C ALA A 104 8.48 -0.13 -22.31
N VAL A 105 9.15 0.83 -21.69
CA VAL A 105 10.32 0.61 -20.84
C VAL A 105 9.97 -0.23 -19.61
N LEU A 106 8.89 0.12 -18.91
CA LEU A 106 8.41 -0.64 -17.75
C LEU A 106 8.10 -2.09 -18.16
N SER A 107 7.50 -2.32 -19.33
CA SER A 107 7.16 -3.67 -19.81
C SER A 107 8.40 -4.54 -20.01
N ILE A 108 9.50 -3.96 -20.49
CA ILE A 108 10.79 -4.65 -20.59
C ILE A 108 11.27 -5.08 -19.20
N ILE A 109 11.18 -4.18 -18.21
CA ILE A 109 11.62 -4.45 -16.83
C ILE A 109 10.74 -5.51 -16.17
N LYS A 110 9.41 -5.44 -16.33
CA LYS A 110 8.46 -6.42 -15.79
C LYS A 110 8.84 -7.86 -16.17
N ASN A 111 9.21 -8.07 -17.44
CA ASN A 111 9.55 -9.39 -17.96
C ASN A 111 10.84 -9.98 -17.34
N ARG A 112 11.60 -9.19 -16.58
CA ARG A 112 12.88 -9.55 -15.98
C ARG A 112 12.87 -9.62 -14.46
N LEU A 113 11.80 -9.15 -13.80
CA LEU A 113 11.76 -8.91 -12.33
C LEU A 113 12.21 -10.09 -11.46
N PHE A 114 11.82 -11.31 -11.83
CA PHE A 114 12.14 -12.52 -11.05
C PHE A 114 13.05 -13.49 -11.79
N VAL A 115 13.76 -12.99 -12.80
CA VAL A 115 14.69 -13.80 -13.60
C VAL A 115 16.08 -13.19 -13.51
N ASP A 116 16.21 -11.93 -13.90
CA ASP A 116 17.50 -11.25 -13.95
C ASP A 116 17.71 -10.27 -12.79
N LEU A 117 16.62 -9.78 -12.19
CA LEU A 117 16.64 -8.71 -11.18
C LEU A 117 16.37 -9.19 -9.75
N ASP A 118 16.07 -10.48 -9.57
CA ASP A 118 15.85 -11.18 -8.29
C ASP A 118 15.19 -10.32 -7.18
N LEU A 119 13.91 -9.97 -7.35
CA LEU A 119 13.19 -9.12 -6.39
C LEU A 119 12.96 -9.74 -5.00
N ASP A 120 13.31 -10.99 -4.76
CA ASP A 120 13.21 -11.61 -3.44
C ASP A 120 14.32 -11.15 -2.49
N ASP A 121 15.34 -10.45 -3.01
CA ASP A 121 16.41 -9.83 -2.24
C ASP A 121 16.00 -8.46 -1.65
N GLN A 122 16.30 -8.27 -0.35
CA GLN A 122 16.12 -6.98 0.33
C GLN A 122 16.99 -5.87 -0.30
N GLU A 123 18.08 -6.20 -0.99
CA GLU A 123 18.89 -5.22 -1.72
C GLU A 123 18.11 -4.49 -2.84
N ASN A 124 16.94 -5.00 -3.25
CA ASN A 124 16.17 -4.48 -4.39
C ASN A 124 14.96 -3.61 -3.99
N GLU A 125 14.88 -3.18 -2.72
CA GLU A 125 13.79 -2.36 -2.20
C GLU A 125 13.55 -1.08 -3.02
N HIS A 126 14.61 -0.38 -3.42
CA HIS A 126 14.49 0.86 -4.19
C HIS A 126 13.81 0.65 -5.56
N LEU A 127 14.14 -0.44 -6.27
CA LEU A 127 13.49 -0.77 -7.54
C LEU A 127 12.01 -1.10 -7.33
N GLN A 128 11.69 -1.87 -6.28
CA GLN A 128 10.31 -2.24 -5.96
C GLN A 128 9.46 -1.02 -5.63
N ASP A 129 9.99 -0.09 -4.84
CA ASP A 129 9.33 1.17 -4.49
C ASP A 129 9.06 2.01 -5.73
N THR A 130 10.09 2.17 -6.56
CA THR A 130 10.03 2.98 -7.78
C THR A 130 9.03 2.40 -8.78
N LEU A 131 9.10 1.08 -9.03
CA LEU A 131 8.17 0.39 -9.92
C LEU A 131 6.71 0.52 -9.44
N SER A 132 6.48 0.31 -8.15
CA SER A 132 5.14 0.41 -7.55
C SER A 132 4.60 1.84 -7.63
N GLY A 133 5.47 2.84 -7.42
CA GLY A 133 5.14 4.26 -7.61
C GLY A 133 4.75 4.59 -9.05
N TRP A 134 5.48 4.06 -10.03
CA TRP A 134 5.15 4.20 -11.46
C TRP A 134 3.79 3.61 -11.80
N LEU A 135 3.47 2.41 -11.32
CA LEU A 135 2.14 1.81 -11.55
C LEU A 135 1.02 2.65 -10.92
N ALA A 136 1.23 3.12 -9.69
CA ALA A 136 0.26 3.99 -9.01
C ALA A 136 0.05 5.29 -9.80
N GLN A 137 1.12 5.95 -10.24
CA GLN A 137 1.01 7.18 -11.02
C GLN A 137 0.32 6.95 -12.38
N LEU A 138 0.73 5.94 -13.14
CA LEU A 138 0.18 5.68 -14.47
C LEU A 138 -1.29 5.24 -14.40
N TYR A 139 -1.63 4.29 -13.54
CA TYR A 139 -3.03 3.88 -13.42
C TYR A 139 -3.86 4.87 -12.61
N VAL A 140 -3.54 5.06 -11.34
CA VAL A 140 -4.38 5.85 -10.44
C VAL A 140 -4.27 7.34 -10.74
N GLY A 141 -3.07 7.85 -11.04
CA GLY A 141 -2.89 9.25 -11.43
C GLY A 141 -3.45 9.58 -12.83
N GLN A 142 -3.19 8.72 -13.83
CA GLN A 142 -3.42 9.07 -15.24
C GLN A 142 -4.48 8.21 -15.97
N GLY A 143 -5.00 7.15 -15.35
CA GLY A 143 -6.03 6.27 -15.96
C GLY A 143 -5.49 5.32 -17.03
N ARG A 144 -4.19 5.02 -17.02
CA ARG A 144 -3.55 4.13 -17.99
C ARG A 144 -3.90 2.65 -17.75
N ALA A 145 -4.35 1.96 -18.81
CA ALA A 145 -4.86 0.60 -18.70
C ALA A 145 -3.79 -0.48 -18.44
N LEU A 146 -2.55 -0.30 -18.95
CA LEU A 146 -1.50 -1.32 -18.83
C LEU A 146 -1.17 -1.64 -17.37
N SER A 147 -1.01 -0.61 -16.55
CA SER A 147 -0.71 -0.74 -15.12
C SER A 147 -1.85 -1.44 -14.36
N ARG A 148 -3.11 -1.25 -14.77
CA ARG A 148 -4.25 -2.01 -14.22
C ARG A 148 -4.16 -3.48 -14.56
N THR A 149 -3.86 -3.84 -15.81
CA THR A 149 -3.71 -5.24 -16.22
C THR A 149 -2.61 -5.94 -15.43
N TRP A 150 -1.51 -5.25 -15.12
CA TRP A 150 -0.46 -5.83 -14.27
C TRP A 150 -0.93 -6.04 -12.84
N LEU A 151 -1.71 -5.11 -12.30
CA LEU A 151 -2.31 -5.28 -10.97
C LEU A 151 -3.23 -6.51 -10.95
N GLU A 152 -4.06 -6.69 -11.98
CA GLU A 152 -4.93 -7.87 -12.14
C GLU A 152 -4.13 -9.19 -12.20
N GLU A 153 -2.94 -9.19 -12.81
CA GLU A 153 -2.03 -10.34 -12.80
C GLU A 153 -1.37 -10.57 -11.43
N TRP A 154 -0.99 -9.51 -10.71
CA TRP A 154 -0.23 -9.63 -9.46
C TRP A 154 -1.08 -10.12 -8.29
N VAL A 155 -2.37 -9.74 -8.25
CA VAL A 155 -3.25 -10.04 -7.12
C VAL A 155 -3.57 -11.53 -6.94
N VAL A 156 -3.31 -12.38 -7.95
CA VAL A 156 -3.56 -13.83 -7.86
C VAL A 156 -2.37 -14.63 -7.29
N GLU A 157 -1.21 -14.00 -7.15
CA GLU A 157 0.04 -14.58 -6.65
C GLU A 157 0.67 -13.72 -5.51
N PRO A 158 -0.01 -13.58 -4.36
CA PRO A 158 0.45 -12.71 -3.26
C PRO A 158 1.81 -13.13 -2.68
N GLU A 159 2.15 -14.41 -2.78
CA GLU A 159 3.47 -14.99 -2.41
C GLU A 159 4.63 -14.30 -3.13
N ARG A 160 4.39 -13.98 -4.40
CA ARG A 160 5.40 -13.45 -5.32
C ARG A 160 5.33 -11.93 -5.43
N PHE A 161 4.12 -11.39 -5.46
CA PHE A 161 3.92 -9.96 -5.70
C PHE A 161 3.50 -9.17 -4.46
N GLY A 162 3.34 -9.81 -3.29
CA GLY A 162 2.85 -9.16 -2.07
C GLY A 162 3.69 -7.94 -1.65
N GLY A 163 5.01 -8.00 -1.84
CA GLY A 163 5.90 -6.86 -1.60
C GLY A 163 5.62 -5.65 -2.51
N LEU A 164 5.31 -5.90 -3.79
CA LEU A 164 4.95 -4.86 -4.76
C LEU A 164 3.53 -4.35 -4.53
N LEU A 165 2.57 -5.23 -4.21
CA LEU A 165 1.19 -4.86 -3.88
C LEU A 165 1.13 -3.96 -2.64
N GLY A 166 1.90 -4.27 -1.60
CA GLY A 166 2.00 -3.46 -0.40
C GLY A 166 2.54 -2.05 -0.68
N ARG A 167 3.62 -1.95 -1.47
CA ARG A 167 4.22 -0.67 -1.89
C ARG A 167 3.31 0.14 -2.79
N PHE A 168 2.64 -0.52 -3.74
CA PHE A 168 1.64 0.11 -4.59
C PHE A 168 0.54 0.73 -3.72
N THR A 169 -0.02 -0.04 -2.79
CA THR A 169 -1.07 0.43 -1.87
C THR A 169 -0.58 1.59 -1.00
N PHE A 170 0.65 1.53 -0.49
CA PHE A 170 1.27 2.62 0.28
C PHE A 170 1.30 3.94 -0.52
N ASN A 171 1.64 3.89 -1.80
CA ASN A 171 1.63 5.07 -2.67
C ASN A 171 0.23 5.69 -2.85
N LEU A 172 -0.84 4.92 -2.62
CA LEU A 172 -2.23 5.39 -2.72
C LEU A 172 -2.77 6.05 -1.45
N ARG A 173 -2.03 6.04 -0.34
CA ARG A 173 -2.54 6.51 0.96
C ARG A 173 -3.19 7.90 0.90
N ALA A 174 -2.55 8.85 0.21
CA ALA A 174 -3.10 10.20 0.04
C ALA A 174 -4.43 10.18 -0.75
N ALA A 175 -4.42 9.47 -1.87
CA ALA A 175 -5.54 9.39 -2.80
C ALA A 175 -6.79 8.76 -2.17
N PHE A 176 -6.66 7.96 -1.10
CA PHE A 176 -7.83 7.42 -0.40
C PHE A 176 -8.66 8.51 0.30
N PHE A 177 -8.04 9.64 0.65
CA PHE A 177 -8.65 10.66 1.52
C PHE A 177 -8.75 12.06 0.90
N GLU A 178 -8.02 12.35 -0.18
CA GLU A 178 -8.00 13.65 -0.84
C GLU A 178 -9.41 14.17 -1.23
N ARG A 179 -10.34 13.27 -1.60
CA ARG A 179 -11.71 13.69 -1.94
C ARG A 179 -12.48 14.32 -0.78
N TYR A 180 -12.12 14.03 0.47
CA TYR A 180 -12.82 14.56 1.64
C TYR A 180 -12.30 15.93 2.06
N GLN A 181 -11.28 16.45 1.38
CA GLN A 181 -10.77 17.79 1.61
C GLN A 181 -11.70 18.85 0.99
N PRO A 182 -11.77 20.06 1.58
CA PRO A 182 -12.63 21.14 1.08
C PRO A 182 -12.36 21.57 -0.37
N GLU A 183 -11.11 21.40 -0.85
CA GLU A 183 -10.65 21.90 -2.15
C GLU A 183 -10.56 20.79 -3.23
N ASN A 184 -11.39 19.73 -3.12
CA ASN A 184 -11.37 18.65 -4.12
C ASN A 184 -11.88 19.12 -5.50
N THR A 185 -11.39 18.45 -6.55
CA THR A 185 -11.77 18.69 -7.95
C THR A 185 -12.29 17.41 -8.58
N THR A 186 -12.97 17.49 -9.72
CA THR A 186 -13.39 16.30 -10.48
C THR A 186 -12.21 15.39 -10.84
N GLN A 187 -11.04 15.98 -11.11
CA GLN A 187 -9.83 15.21 -11.38
C GLN A 187 -9.34 14.45 -10.14
N ILE A 188 -9.32 15.10 -8.97
CA ILE A 188 -8.99 14.46 -7.69
C ILE A 188 -9.98 13.32 -7.41
N CYS A 189 -11.29 13.56 -7.55
CA CYS A 189 -12.30 12.52 -7.35
C CYS A 189 -12.06 11.30 -8.26
N ALA A 190 -11.71 11.50 -9.54
CA ALA A 190 -11.41 10.39 -10.44
C ALA A 190 -10.13 9.61 -10.05
N ILE A 191 -9.14 10.30 -9.45
CA ILE A 191 -7.95 9.65 -8.87
C ILE A 191 -8.37 8.82 -7.64
N CYS A 192 -9.19 9.39 -6.75
CA CYS A 192 -9.71 8.70 -5.57
C CYS A 192 -10.55 7.47 -5.96
N ASP A 193 -11.41 7.56 -6.97
CA ASP A 193 -12.21 6.44 -7.47
C ASP A 193 -11.30 5.30 -7.94
N ARG A 194 -10.26 5.60 -8.73
CA ARG A 194 -9.28 4.58 -9.18
C ARG A 194 -8.46 4.02 -8.01
N ALA A 195 -8.11 4.83 -7.02
CA ALA A 195 -7.41 4.36 -5.83
C ALA A 195 -8.27 3.35 -5.06
N GLN A 196 -9.52 3.71 -4.81
CA GLN A 196 -10.50 2.87 -4.14
C GLN A 196 -10.76 1.56 -4.91
N GLU A 197 -10.97 1.64 -6.23
CA GLU A 197 -11.11 0.47 -7.10
C GLU A 197 -9.87 -0.43 -7.02
N SER A 198 -8.67 0.15 -7.00
CA SER A 198 -7.42 -0.61 -6.89
C SER A 198 -7.32 -1.35 -5.57
N LEU A 199 -7.70 -0.70 -4.46
CA LEU A 199 -7.71 -1.34 -3.14
C LEU A 199 -8.71 -2.50 -3.11
N ALA A 200 -9.91 -2.32 -3.65
CA ALA A 200 -10.89 -3.41 -3.78
C ALA A 200 -10.37 -4.55 -4.67
N LEU A 201 -9.71 -4.23 -5.78
CA LEU A 201 -9.11 -5.20 -6.69
C LEU A 201 -8.01 -6.04 -6.02
N ILE A 202 -7.26 -5.46 -5.08
CA ILE A 202 -6.23 -6.16 -4.30
C ILE A 202 -6.85 -7.01 -3.19
N LEU A 203 -7.78 -6.44 -2.43
CA LEU A 203 -8.33 -7.09 -1.24
C LEU A 203 -9.24 -8.28 -1.57
N ARG A 204 -10.04 -8.20 -2.65
CA ARG A 204 -10.98 -9.27 -3.01
C ARG A 204 -10.26 -10.62 -3.24
N PRO A 205 -9.24 -10.72 -4.11
CA PRO A 205 -8.47 -11.95 -4.27
C PRO A 205 -7.71 -12.34 -3.00
N ALA A 206 -7.11 -11.39 -2.29
CA ALA A 206 -6.35 -11.71 -1.07
C ALA A 206 -7.24 -12.37 0.01
N ILE A 207 -8.46 -11.86 0.23
CA ILE A 207 -9.42 -12.46 1.16
C ILE A 207 -9.86 -13.85 0.70
N ALA A 208 -10.13 -14.03 -0.60
CA ALA A 208 -10.51 -15.34 -1.14
C ALA A 208 -9.37 -16.37 -1.00
N ILE A 209 -8.14 -15.96 -1.31
CA ILE A 209 -6.93 -16.78 -1.20
C ILE A 209 -6.67 -17.17 0.26
N SER A 210 -6.79 -16.22 1.19
CA SER A 210 -6.66 -16.50 2.63
C SER A 210 -7.68 -17.55 3.08
N ALA A 211 -8.95 -17.39 2.71
CA ALA A 211 -10.00 -18.33 3.09
C ALA A 211 -9.77 -19.74 2.50
N GLU A 212 -9.37 -19.85 1.23
CA GLU A 212 -9.06 -21.12 0.57
C GLU A 212 -7.86 -21.81 1.23
N ALA A 213 -6.76 -21.07 1.42
CA ALA A 213 -5.54 -21.58 2.02
C ALA A 213 -5.78 -22.05 3.47
N TYR A 214 -6.54 -21.29 4.25
CA TYR A 214 -6.96 -21.69 5.59
C TYR A 214 -7.78 -22.99 5.57
N GLY A 215 -8.69 -23.15 4.61
CA GLY A 215 -9.46 -24.38 4.42
C GLY A 215 -8.57 -25.61 4.22
N VAL A 216 -7.44 -25.48 3.51
CA VAL A 216 -6.45 -26.56 3.36
C VAL A 216 -5.72 -26.83 4.67
N LEU A 217 -5.30 -25.78 5.40
CA LEU A 217 -4.57 -25.91 6.67
C LEU A 217 -5.33 -26.72 7.72
N ILE A 218 -6.64 -26.52 7.83
CA ILE A 218 -7.50 -27.21 8.80
C ILE A 218 -8.03 -28.57 8.33
N SER A 219 -7.76 -28.95 7.08
CA SER A 219 -8.20 -30.22 6.50
C SER A 219 -7.24 -31.38 6.81
N ASP A 220 -7.59 -32.59 6.35
CA ASP A 220 -6.72 -33.78 6.41
C ASP A 220 -5.69 -33.83 5.26
N ALA A 221 -5.39 -32.70 4.62
CA ALA A 221 -4.39 -32.59 3.54
C ALA A 221 -2.98 -33.03 3.99
N GLY A 222 -2.16 -33.43 3.02
CA GLY A 222 -0.78 -33.85 3.28
C GLY A 222 0.12 -32.69 3.71
N GLU A 223 1.25 -33.00 4.35
CA GLU A 223 2.18 -32.00 4.89
C GLU A 223 2.66 -30.99 3.83
N ALA A 224 2.96 -31.46 2.62
CA ALA A 224 3.41 -30.58 1.53
C ALA A 224 2.32 -29.59 1.07
N ASP A 225 1.06 -30.04 1.02
CA ASP A 225 -0.07 -29.18 0.66
C ASP A 225 -0.33 -28.14 1.76
N LYS A 226 -0.20 -28.55 3.03
CA LYS A 226 -0.31 -27.64 4.18
C LYS A 226 0.82 -26.63 4.23
N GLU A 227 2.05 -27.01 3.90
CA GLU A 227 3.18 -26.08 3.83
C GLU A 227 2.96 -25.01 2.74
N ALA A 228 2.52 -25.44 1.55
CA ALA A 228 2.20 -24.52 0.45
C ALA A 228 1.02 -23.60 0.81
N ALA A 229 -0.02 -24.15 1.44
CA ALA A 229 -1.15 -23.35 1.92
C ALA A 229 -0.77 -22.38 3.04
N GLY A 230 0.18 -22.74 3.91
CA GLY A 230 0.70 -21.87 4.97
C GLY A 230 1.33 -20.60 4.40
N LYS A 231 2.25 -20.75 3.45
CA LYS A 231 2.85 -19.62 2.71
C LYS A 231 1.75 -18.81 2.00
N ARG A 232 0.84 -19.54 1.33
CA ARG A 232 -0.47 -19.15 0.80
C ARG A 232 -1.14 -18.05 1.60
N PHE A 233 -1.46 -18.48 2.79
CA PHE A 233 -2.24 -17.80 3.79
C PHE A 233 -1.49 -16.58 4.36
N GLU A 234 -0.23 -16.77 4.76
CA GLU A 234 0.60 -15.71 5.33
C GLU A 234 0.79 -14.54 4.36
N ALA A 235 1.07 -14.84 3.09
CA ALA A 235 1.25 -13.81 2.07
C ALA A 235 -0.06 -13.03 1.81
N ALA A 236 -1.20 -13.72 1.75
CA ALA A 236 -2.51 -13.09 1.56
C ALA A 236 -2.90 -12.19 2.76
N GLU A 237 -2.79 -12.70 3.99
CA GLU A 237 -3.09 -11.92 5.21
C GLU A 237 -2.16 -10.72 5.36
N LYS A 238 -0.89 -10.84 4.94
CA LYS A 238 0.03 -9.69 4.90
C LYS A 238 -0.42 -8.60 3.94
N VAL A 239 -0.88 -8.95 2.74
CA VAL A 239 -1.42 -7.99 1.77
C VAL A 239 -2.68 -7.30 2.32
N ILE A 240 -3.59 -8.05 2.94
CA ILE A 240 -4.80 -7.51 3.58
C ILE A 240 -4.41 -6.53 4.69
N HIS A 241 -3.49 -6.93 5.56
CA HIS A 241 -3.00 -6.09 6.66
C HIS A 241 -2.36 -4.79 6.15
N GLN A 242 -1.53 -4.86 5.11
CA GLN A 242 -0.93 -3.67 4.49
C GLN A 242 -1.99 -2.72 3.91
N GLY A 243 -3.05 -3.26 3.30
CA GLY A 243 -4.23 -2.52 2.84
C GLY A 243 -4.92 -1.77 3.98
N MET A 244 -5.26 -2.50 5.04
CA MET A 244 -5.90 -1.93 6.23
C MET A 244 -5.04 -0.84 6.87
N ASN A 245 -3.73 -1.05 6.98
CA ASN A 245 -2.81 -0.06 7.55
C ASN A 245 -2.83 1.26 6.79
N GLN A 246 -3.02 1.25 5.46
CA GLN A 246 -3.09 2.51 4.72
C GLN A 246 -4.37 3.29 5.05
N LEU A 247 -5.48 2.60 5.29
CA LEU A 247 -6.72 3.26 5.73
C LEU A 247 -6.59 3.77 7.17
N TYR A 248 -6.04 2.95 8.08
CA TYR A 248 -5.87 3.34 9.48
C TYR A 248 -4.94 4.55 9.62
N PHE A 249 -3.70 4.44 9.15
CA PHE A 249 -2.72 5.53 9.26
C PHE A 249 -3.05 6.74 8.38
N GLY A 250 -3.76 6.55 7.27
CA GLY A 250 -4.14 7.66 6.40
C GLY A 250 -5.38 8.44 6.86
N SER A 251 -6.24 7.85 7.70
CA SER A 251 -7.50 8.48 8.11
C SER A 251 -7.33 9.61 9.13
N GLY A 252 -6.20 9.62 9.86
CA GLY A 252 -5.98 10.47 11.03
C GLY A 252 -6.37 9.81 12.36
N ALA A 253 -6.76 8.53 12.35
CA ALA A 253 -7.03 7.76 13.58
C ALA A 253 -5.78 7.58 14.46
N PHE A 254 -4.61 7.47 13.83
CA PHE A 254 -3.32 7.40 14.50
C PHE A 254 -2.69 8.80 14.58
N GLU A 255 -2.37 9.27 15.78
CA GLU A 255 -1.65 10.54 15.98
C GLU A 255 -0.19 10.43 15.50
N SER A 256 0.04 10.62 14.20
CA SER A 256 1.40 10.72 13.67
C SER A 256 1.99 12.09 13.97
N HIS A 257 3.19 12.12 14.54
CA HIS A 257 3.95 13.35 14.76
C HIS A 257 4.63 13.79 13.45
N GLY A 258 3.90 14.45 12.54
CA GLY A 258 4.46 14.99 11.31
C GLY A 258 3.47 15.77 10.43
N ASP A 259 3.98 16.42 9.37
CA ASP A 259 3.22 17.07 8.28
C ASP A 259 2.48 16.02 7.41
N GLU A 260 1.63 15.20 8.03
CA GLU A 260 0.96 14.11 7.31
C GLU A 260 -0.18 14.58 6.42
N LYS A 261 -0.25 13.89 5.27
CA LYS A 261 -1.19 14.03 4.16
C LYS A 261 -2.65 14.03 4.63
N PRO A 262 -3.59 14.58 3.84
CA PRO A 262 -4.95 14.84 4.32
C PRO A 262 -5.65 13.56 4.81
N GLY A 263 -6.03 13.55 6.09
CA GLY A 263 -6.94 12.54 6.67
C GLY A 263 -8.41 12.95 6.56
N LEU A 264 -9.25 12.51 7.48
CA LEU A 264 -10.67 12.87 7.55
C LEU A 264 -10.86 14.12 8.43
N PRO A 265 -11.21 15.30 7.86
CA PRO A 265 -11.13 16.56 8.59
C PRO A 265 -12.27 16.84 9.57
N ASN A 266 -13.41 16.15 9.44
CA ASN A 266 -14.61 16.39 10.26
C ASN A 266 -15.60 15.22 10.18
N GLU A 267 -16.66 15.30 10.99
CA GLU A 267 -17.73 14.28 11.09
C GLU A 267 -18.42 13.99 9.75
N SER A 268 -18.63 15.02 8.90
CA SER A 268 -19.23 14.83 7.59
C SER A 268 -18.32 14.05 6.64
N ALA A 269 -17.01 14.31 6.68
CA ALA A 269 -16.03 13.51 5.94
C ALA A 269 -15.98 12.06 6.43
N MET A 270 -16.05 11.84 7.75
CA MET A 270 -16.13 10.48 8.32
C MET A 270 -17.40 9.75 7.85
N ALA A 271 -18.55 10.42 7.84
CA ALA A 271 -19.81 9.85 7.35
C ALA A 271 -19.74 9.46 5.86
N HIS A 272 -19.16 10.34 5.02
CA HIS A 272 -18.95 10.04 3.61
C HIS A 272 -17.97 8.88 3.40
N PHE A 273 -16.86 8.84 4.16
CA PHE A 273 -15.91 7.74 4.10
C PHE A 273 -16.54 6.40 4.46
N LEU A 274 -17.36 6.35 5.53
CA LEU A 274 -18.09 5.15 5.91
C LEU A 274 -18.99 4.64 4.78
N ALA A 275 -19.66 5.54 4.06
CA ALA A 275 -20.50 5.17 2.92
C ALA A 275 -19.68 4.71 1.71
N ASP A 276 -18.67 5.49 1.32
CA ASP A 276 -17.84 5.20 0.16
C ASP A 276 -17.08 3.88 0.33
N TYR A 277 -16.48 3.64 1.50
CA TYR A 277 -15.63 2.47 1.77
C TYR A 277 -16.36 1.28 2.39
N ALA A 278 -17.69 1.32 2.53
CA ALA A 278 -18.48 0.27 3.19
C ALA A 278 -18.13 -1.16 2.70
N GLU A 279 -18.10 -1.37 1.37
CA GLU A 279 -17.75 -2.68 0.80
C GLU A 279 -16.31 -3.09 1.12
N ILE A 280 -15.37 -2.15 1.09
CA ILE A 280 -13.95 -2.42 1.35
C ILE A 280 -13.74 -2.78 2.82
N LEU A 281 -14.35 -2.02 3.74
CA LEU A 281 -14.25 -2.31 5.17
C LEU A 281 -14.91 -3.65 5.52
N ALA A 282 -16.04 -3.99 4.86
CA ALA A 282 -16.66 -5.30 5.00
C ALA A 282 -15.79 -6.44 4.45
N LEU A 283 -15.04 -6.21 3.37
CA LEU A 283 -14.04 -7.18 2.88
C LEU A 283 -12.93 -7.39 3.92
N ILE A 284 -12.36 -6.31 4.47
CA ILE A 284 -11.29 -6.39 5.47
C ILE A 284 -11.78 -7.09 6.74
N ALA A 285 -13.04 -6.89 7.14
CA ALA A 285 -13.64 -7.56 8.29
C ALA A 285 -13.63 -9.11 8.19
N ASN A 286 -13.39 -9.67 7.01
CA ASN A 286 -13.26 -11.12 6.79
C ASN A 286 -11.85 -11.68 6.97
N THR A 287 -10.86 -10.85 7.28
CA THR A 287 -9.47 -11.22 7.61
C THR A 287 -9.39 -12.26 8.74
N ARG A 288 -8.32 -13.07 8.70
CA ARG A 288 -7.98 -14.05 9.75
C ARG A 288 -6.86 -13.59 10.66
N ASN A 289 -6.41 -12.35 10.50
CA ASN A 289 -5.31 -11.79 11.25
C ASN A 289 -5.84 -10.87 12.38
N PRO A 290 -5.63 -11.23 13.66
CA PRO A 290 -6.04 -10.41 14.79
C PRO A 290 -5.50 -8.98 14.77
N ALA A 291 -4.27 -8.76 14.26
CA ALA A 291 -3.69 -7.42 14.15
C ALA A 291 -4.42 -6.55 13.10
N THR A 292 -4.93 -7.17 12.03
CA THR A 292 -5.76 -6.45 11.05
C THR A 292 -7.12 -6.09 11.66
N LEU A 293 -7.75 -7.01 12.39
CA LEU A 293 -9.00 -6.74 13.11
C LEU A 293 -8.82 -5.62 14.14
N HIS A 294 -7.67 -5.59 14.82
CA HIS A 294 -7.33 -4.55 15.78
C HIS A 294 -7.38 -3.15 15.14
N HIS A 295 -6.58 -2.92 14.09
CA HIS A 295 -6.57 -1.62 13.40
C HIS A 295 -7.92 -1.28 12.76
N LEU A 296 -8.69 -2.28 12.31
CA LEU A 296 -10.04 -2.06 11.81
C LEU A 296 -10.98 -1.54 12.92
N ILE A 297 -10.91 -2.12 14.11
CA ILE A 297 -11.69 -1.69 15.28
C ILE A 297 -11.28 -0.29 15.72
N GLU A 298 -9.98 0.01 15.76
CA GLU A 298 -9.50 1.36 16.08
C GLU A 298 -9.96 2.39 15.04
N LEU A 299 -9.90 2.05 13.74
CA LEU A 299 -10.43 2.90 12.68
C LEU A 299 -11.93 3.16 12.89
N TYR A 300 -12.73 2.13 13.18
CA TYR A 300 -14.13 2.33 13.50
C TYR A 300 -14.33 3.18 14.76
N GLY A 301 -13.52 2.99 15.79
CA GLY A 301 -13.51 3.83 16.99
C GLY A 301 -13.26 5.31 16.68
N PHE A 302 -12.38 5.61 15.72
CA PHE A 302 -12.16 6.97 15.21
C PHE A 302 -13.38 7.51 14.44
N LEU A 303 -14.04 6.67 13.65
CA LEU A 303 -15.17 7.03 12.77
C LEU A 303 -16.52 7.20 13.50
N ILE A 304 -16.59 6.94 14.81
CA ILE A 304 -17.82 7.07 15.62
C ILE A 304 -18.59 8.38 15.33
N PRO A 305 -17.96 9.58 15.31
CA PRO A 305 -18.69 10.83 15.09
C PRO A 305 -19.41 10.91 13.74
N GLY A 306 -18.93 10.18 12.72
CA GLY A 306 -19.56 10.19 11.39
C GLY A 306 -20.90 9.46 11.35
N ASN A 307 -21.02 8.34 12.08
CA ASN A 307 -22.29 7.62 12.22
C ASN A 307 -22.24 6.67 13.44
N PRO A 308 -22.59 7.14 14.65
CA PRO A 308 -22.42 6.36 15.88
C PRO A 308 -23.19 5.04 15.88
N ILE A 309 -24.39 4.99 15.31
CA ILE A 309 -25.23 3.79 15.30
C ILE A 309 -24.61 2.73 14.37
N ALA A 310 -24.34 3.09 13.12
CA ALA A 310 -23.81 2.13 12.14
C ALA A 310 -22.42 1.60 12.53
N VAL A 311 -21.57 2.47 13.10
CA VAL A 311 -20.25 2.08 13.60
C VAL A 311 -20.39 1.09 14.75
N PHE A 312 -21.26 1.34 15.73
CA PHE A 312 -21.47 0.44 16.86
C PHE A 312 -21.97 -0.94 16.40
N GLU A 313 -22.95 -0.97 15.48
CA GLU A 313 -23.46 -2.21 14.90
C GLU A 313 -22.37 -3.01 14.18
N THR A 314 -21.51 -2.31 13.43
CA THR A 314 -20.41 -2.95 12.69
C THR A 314 -19.34 -3.50 13.63
N ILE A 315 -18.96 -2.75 14.67
CA ILE A 315 -18.02 -3.23 15.71
C ILE A 315 -18.59 -4.48 16.37
N HIS A 316 -19.87 -4.47 16.73
CA HIS A 316 -20.55 -5.65 17.29
C HIS A 316 -20.44 -6.86 16.35
N GLU A 317 -20.76 -6.69 15.08
CA GLU A 317 -20.71 -7.79 14.09
C GLU A 317 -19.31 -8.35 13.91
N ILE A 318 -18.29 -7.50 13.85
CA ILE A 318 -16.89 -7.92 13.75
C ILE A 318 -16.49 -8.73 14.99
N LEU A 319 -16.76 -8.21 16.19
CA LEU A 319 -16.35 -8.83 17.45
C LEU A 319 -17.03 -10.17 17.70
N LEU A 320 -18.32 -10.29 17.42
CA LEU A 320 -19.07 -11.52 17.63
C LEU A 320 -18.92 -12.52 16.47
N GLY A 321 -18.48 -12.06 15.30
CA GLY A 321 -18.12 -12.89 14.15
C GLY A 321 -16.63 -13.26 14.15
N ARG A 322 -15.88 -12.75 13.16
CA ARG A 322 -14.46 -13.06 12.94
C ARG A 322 -13.59 -12.78 14.15
N GLY A 323 -13.84 -11.71 14.90
CA GLY A 323 -13.11 -11.40 16.12
C GLY A 323 -13.14 -12.54 17.13
N LYS A 324 -14.31 -13.14 17.35
CA LYS A 324 -14.46 -14.28 18.26
C LYS A 324 -13.85 -15.56 17.67
N GLU A 325 -14.06 -15.82 16.38
CA GLU A 325 -13.51 -17.01 15.69
C GLU A 325 -11.98 -17.06 15.74
N GLU A 326 -11.33 -15.91 15.50
CA GLU A 326 -9.87 -15.78 15.45
C GLU A 326 -9.24 -15.44 16.81
N GLY A 327 -10.05 -15.37 17.88
CA GLY A 327 -9.55 -15.18 19.24
C GLY A 327 -9.09 -13.76 19.58
N TYR A 328 -9.60 -12.73 18.89
CA TYR A 328 -9.26 -11.32 19.14
C TYR A 328 -9.47 -10.90 20.61
N HIS A 329 -10.46 -11.48 21.29
CA HIS A 329 -10.71 -11.21 22.71
C HIS A 329 -9.61 -11.70 23.66
N TYR A 330 -8.69 -12.56 23.19
CA TYR A 330 -7.48 -12.94 23.91
C TYR A 330 -6.31 -11.96 23.72
N GLU A 331 -6.39 -11.03 22.75
CA GLU A 331 -5.34 -10.06 22.49
C GLU A 331 -5.28 -9.00 23.59
N SER A 332 -4.08 -8.75 24.12
CA SER A 332 -3.85 -7.83 25.25
C SER A 332 -4.15 -6.37 24.92
N LEU A 333 -4.11 -5.98 23.64
CA LEU A 333 -4.52 -4.64 23.17
C LEU A 333 -6.01 -4.59 22.82
N GLY A 334 -6.65 -5.75 22.62
CA GLY A 334 -8.03 -5.80 22.15
C GLY A 334 -9.02 -5.24 23.16
N GLY A 335 -8.93 -5.69 24.42
CA GLY A 335 -9.88 -5.26 25.45
C GLY A 335 -9.70 -3.80 25.89
N SER A 336 -8.51 -3.21 25.82
CA SER A 336 -8.31 -1.79 26.16
C SER A 336 -9.02 -0.90 25.15
N VAL A 337 -8.86 -1.18 23.85
CA VAL A 337 -9.54 -0.45 22.77
C VAL A 337 -11.07 -0.57 22.91
N ILE A 338 -11.59 -1.76 23.22
CA ILE A 338 -13.04 -1.94 23.41
C ILE A 338 -13.56 -1.16 24.61
N VAL A 339 -12.84 -1.16 25.73
CA VAL A 339 -13.21 -0.39 26.92
C VAL A 339 -13.26 1.11 26.59
N GLU A 340 -12.25 1.64 25.90
CA GLU A 340 -12.20 3.04 25.48
C GLU A 340 -13.37 3.41 24.56
N ILE A 341 -13.67 2.55 23.58
CA ILE A 341 -14.82 2.73 22.67
C ILE A 341 -16.14 2.75 23.46
N VAL A 342 -16.36 1.78 24.35
CA VAL A 342 -17.60 1.71 25.15
C VAL A 342 -17.74 2.93 26.06
N GLN A 343 -16.66 3.36 26.71
CA GLN A 343 -16.66 4.56 27.55
C GLN A 343 -17.01 5.80 26.74
N ARG A 344 -16.47 5.95 25.52
CA ARG A 344 -16.81 7.04 24.60
C ARG A 344 -18.28 7.01 24.21
N TYR A 345 -18.86 5.85 23.90
CA TYR A 345 -20.30 5.75 23.62
C TYR A 345 -21.16 6.16 24.82
N ILE A 346 -20.80 5.74 26.04
CA ILE A 346 -21.54 6.11 27.25
C ILE A 346 -21.43 7.62 27.52
N ALA A 347 -20.29 8.24 27.23
CA ALA A 347 -20.07 9.66 27.45
C ALA A 347 -20.78 10.55 26.42
N ASP A 348 -20.58 10.25 25.13
CA ASP A 348 -20.91 11.18 24.03
C ASP A 348 -22.15 10.75 23.22
N HIS A 349 -22.51 9.46 23.25
CA HIS A 349 -23.54 8.88 22.38
C HIS A 349 -24.53 7.97 23.13
N ARG A 350 -24.73 8.21 24.43
CA ARG A 350 -25.52 7.36 25.33
C ARG A 350 -26.93 7.05 24.82
N SER A 351 -27.55 8.00 24.11
CA SER A 351 -28.92 7.88 23.62
C SER A 351 -29.14 6.70 22.66
N ILE A 352 -28.09 6.18 22.02
CA ILE A 352 -28.22 4.98 21.18
C ILE A 352 -28.67 3.76 21.99
N PHE A 353 -28.36 3.74 23.29
CA PHE A 353 -28.72 2.66 24.21
C PHE A 353 -30.10 2.85 24.85
N GLU A 354 -30.89 3.84 24.43
CA GLU A 354 -32.33 3.86 24.72
C GLU A 354 -33.04 2.72 23.99
N ASP A 355 -32.54 2.37 22.80
CA ASP A 355 -32.94 1.21 22.04
C ASP A 355 -32.50 -0.10 22.72
N GLU A 356 -33.43 -1.06 22.80
CA GLU A 356 -33.20 -2.32 23.50
C GLU A 356 -32.23 -3.24 22.75
N ASP A 357 -32.25 -3.23 21.41
CA ASP A 357 -31.35 -4.04 20.60
C ASP A 357 -29.91 -3.55 20.74
N GLN A 358 -29.67 -2.24 20.75
CA GLN A 358 -28.33 -1.69 20.99
C GLN A 358 -27.80 -2.00 22.39
N ARG A 359 -28.66 -1.99 23.43
CA ARG A 359 -28.26 -2.45 24.77
C ARG A 359 -27.87 -3.91 24.78
N ASN A 360 -28.64 -4.77 24.12
CA ASN A 360 -28.36 -6.19 24.04
C ASN A 360 -27.02 -6.47 23.33
N ARG A 361 -26.72 -5.72 22.26
CA ARG A 361 -25.42 -5.76 21.57
C ARG A 361 -24.27 -5.34 22.47
N LEU A 362 -24.44 -4.26 23.25
CA LEU A 362 -23.43 -3.81 24.21
C LEU A 362 -23.11 -4.87 25.26
N VAL A 363 -24.16 -5.47 25.84
CA VAL A 363 -24.02 -6.58 26.80
C VAL A 363 -23.30 -7.76 26.17
N ALA A 364 -23.64 -8.12 24.93
CA ALA A 364 -23.01 -9.24 24.23
C ALA A 364 -21.52 -9.00 23.96
N ILE A 365 -21.13 -7.78 23.57
CA ILE A 365 -19.71 -7.39 23.44
C ILE A 365 -19.00 -7.55 24.79
N LEU A 366 -19.51 -6.95 25.86
CA LEU A 366 -18.87 -6.99 27.18
C LEU A 366 -18.76 -8.42 27.72
N GLN A 367 -19.74 -9.28 27.44
CA GLN A 367 -19.72 -10.68 27.82
C GLN A 367 -18.53 -11.43 27.20
N VAL A 368 -18.28 -11.28 25.90
CA VAL A 368 -17.17 -11.94 25.20
C VAL A 368 -15.81 -11.65 25.85
N PHE A 369 -15.57 -10.40 26.25
CA PHE A 369 -14.32 -10.02 26.92
C PHE A 369 -14.30 -10.41 28.40
N SER A 370 -15.45 -10.35 29.09
CA SER A 370 -15.54 -10.77 30.50
C SER A 370 -15.31 -12.27 30.69
N GLU A 371 -15.75 -13.10 29.74
CA GLU A 371 -15.60 -14.57 29.78
C GLU A 371 -14.13 -14.99 29.79
N VAL A 372 -13.26 -14.17 29.20
CA VAL A 372 -11.80 -14.41 29.17
C VAL A 372 -11.04 -13.60 30.21
N GLY A 373 -11.76 -13.01 31.16
CA GLY A 373 -11.21 -12.50 32.41
C GLY A 373 -10.79 -11.03 32.40
N TRP A 374 -11.28 -10.22 31.46
CA TRP A 374 -10.99 -8.78 31.44
C TRP A 374 -11.69 -8.02 32.58
N PRO A 375 -10.96 -7.47 33.57
CA PRO A 375 -11.59 -6.86 34.75
C PRO A 375 -12.39 -5.60 34.42
N ASP A 376 -11.92 -4.78 33.48
CA ASP A 376 -12.58 -3.53 33.11
C ASP A 376 -13.89 -3.79 32.35
N ALA A 377 -13.92 -4.80 31.47
CA ALA A 377 -15.14 -5.24 30.79
C ALA A 377 -16.17 -5.78 31.80
N LEU A 378 -15.72 -6.58 32.77
CA LEU A 378 -16.56 -7.09 33.85
C LEU A 378 -17.13 -5.94 34.70
N LYS A 379 -16.29 -4.96 35.06
CA LYS A 379 -16.71 -3.78 35.81
C LYS A 379 -17.74 -2.96 35.05
N LEU A 380 -17.51 -2.69 33.75
CA LEU A 380 -18.47 -1.99 32.91
C LEU A 380 -19.81 -2.72 32.82
N LEU A 381 -19.81 -4.06 32.74
CA LEU A 381 -21.03 -4.86 32.73
C LEU A 381 -21.83 -4.72 34.03
N TYR A 382 -21.16 -4.66 35.19
CA TYR A 382 -21.80 -4.43 36.48
C TYR A 382 -22.35 -3.00 36.63
N ASP A 383 -21.59 -2.00 36.17
CA ASP A 383 -21.94 -0.59 36.30
C ASP A 383 -23.00 -0.15 35.26
N LEU A 384 -23.22 -0.96 34.21
CA LEU A 384 -24.08 -0.63 33.06
C LEU A 384 -25.50 -0.16 33.43
N PRO A 385 -26.22 -0.79 34.38
CA PRO A 385 -27.56 -0.33 34.76
C PRO A 385 -27.58 1.07 35.36
N ASP A 386 -26.53 1.47 36.06
CA ASP A 386 -26.39 2.82 36.63
C ASP A 386 -25.89 3.80 35.55
N LEU A 387 -24.99 3.36 34.67
CA LEU A 387 -24.46 4.15 33.56
C LEU A 387 -25.47 4.40 32.44
N LEU A 388 -26.58 3.66 32.36
CA LEU A 388 -27.65 3.84 31.37
C LEU A 388 -28.97 4.42 31.93
N ARG A 389 -29.02 4.79 33.22
CA ARG A 389 -30.20 5.41 33.87
C ARG A 389 -30.56 6.84 33.49
#